data_AF-H3AJM0-F1
#
_entry.id   AF-H3AJM0-F1
#
_cell.length_a   1.000
_cell.length_b   1.000
_cell.length_c   1.000
_cell.angle_alpha   90.00
_cell.angle_beta   90.00
_cell.angle_gamma   90.00
#
_symmetry.space_group_name_H-M   'P 1'
#
loop_
_entity.id
_entity.type
_entity.pdbx_description
1 polymer ?
#
loop_
_entity_poly.entity_id
_entity_poly.type
_entity_poly.pdbx_seq_one_letter_code
_entity_poly.pdbx_strand_id
1 'polypeptide(L)'
;KATTKQIYFLEEDIENKNKHCEKLESDITAVYGENVRLKLIIETEEENLEKLLLEYGVYRRKMETHKELISEVESKKPIMTELVGGKKAVEKLKAKKEELRMDLQNPEGNMIKQVQKDHTYLKAEIAAMKETINEQAALLLKEEEVHAQLKKDIEVQNRRCEAILKRLHCQLNKAQSNKRQWNWDIQQMEKTVSQLRRSLGIVE
;
A
#
# COMPACT_ATOMS: atom_id res chain seq x y z
N LYS A 1 -90.74 46.29 98.69
CA LYS A 1 -90.56 44.87 98.28
C LYS A 1 -90.15 44.73 96.79
N ALA A 2 -90.56 45.61 95.87
CA ALA A 2 -90.20 45.53 94.44
C ALA A 2 -88.76 45.99 94.13
N THR A 3 -88.33 47.11 94.72
CA THR A 3 -86.98 47.70 94.55
C THR A 3 -85.85 46.77 94.98
N THR A 4 -86.05 45.98 96.03
CA THR A 4 -85.05 45.03 96.56
C THR A 4 -84.83 43.83 95.64
N LYS A 5 -85.87 43.35 94.95
CA LYS A 5 -85.73 42.29 93.93
C LYS A 5 -84.99 42.78 92.68
N GLN A 6 -85.23 44.04 92.31
CA GLN A 6 -84.63 44.66 91.14
C GLN A 6 -83.13 44.91 91.32
N ILE A 7 -82.73 45.30 92.54
CA ILE A 7 -81.32 45.39 92.95
C ILE A 7 -80.65 44.00 92.88
N TYR A 8 -81.29 42.97 93.42
CA TYR A 8 -80.76 41.59 93.38
C TYR A 8 -80.52 41.08 91.95
N PHE A 9 -81.47 41.29 91.02
CA PHE A 9 -81.30 40.90 89.61
C PHE A 9 -80.17 41.68 88.91
N LEU A 10 -79.98 42.96 89.24
CA LEU A 10 -78.89 43.77 88.70
C LEU A 10 -77.54 43.33 89.25
N GLU A 11 -77.46 42.98 90.52
CA GLU A 11 -76.24 42.42 91.16
C GLU A 11 -75.86 41.07 90.53
N GLU A 12 -76.83 40.19 90.27
CA GLU A 12 -76.61 38.91 89.59
C GLU A 12 -76.13 39.09 88.12
N ASP A 13 -76.69 40.05 87.38
CA ASP A 13 -76.25 40.37 86.01
C ASP A 13 -74.84 40.97 85.99
N ILE A 14 -74.52 41.86 86.94
CA ILE A 14 -73.17 42.43 87.11
C ILE A 14 -72.17 41.31 87.42
N GLU A 15 -72.49 40.38 88.32
CA GLU A 15 -71.59 39.29 88.66
C GLU A 15 -71.39 38.31 87.49
N ASN A 16 -72.44 38.01 86.73
CA ASN A 16 -72.32 37.19 85.51
C ASN A 16 -71.49 37.87 84.43
N LYS A 17 -71.63 39.20 84.24
CA LYS A 17 -70.81 39.98 83.31
C LYS A 17 -69.35 40.05 83.76
N ASN A 18 -69.07 40.21 85.05
CA ASN A 18 -67.72 40.19 85.59
C ASN A 18 -67.03 38.83 85.35
N LYS A 19 -67.72 37.71 85.64
CA LYS A 19 -67.22 36.36 85.33
C LYS A 19 -66.95 36.17 83.83
N HIS A 20 -67.78 36.76 82.97
CA HIS A 20 -67.57 36.72 81.52
C HIS A 20 -66.35 37.56 81.10
N CYS A 21 -66.17 38.76 81.65
CA CYS A 21 -64.99 39.59 81.42
C CYS A 21 -63.71 38.89 81.88
N GLU A 22 -63.69 38.31 83.07
CA GLU A 22 -62.54 37.54 83.58
C GLU A 22 -62.18 36.37 82.66
N LYS A 23 -63.19 35.66 82.13
CA LYS A 23 -62.97 34.60 81.15
C LYS A 23 -62.37 35.13 79.85
N LEU A 24 -62.90 36.23 79.31
CA LEU A 24 -62.37 36.86 78.10
C LEU A 24 -60.94 37.34 78.29
N GLU A 25 -60.62 37.92 79.45
CA GLU A 25 -59.24 38.34 79.79
C GLU A 25 -58.28 37.14 79.86
N SER A 26 -58.74 36.02 80.43
CA SER A 26 -57.99 34.76 80.43
C SER A 26 -57.76 34.23 79.01
N ASP A 27 -58.79 34.22 78.17
CA ASP A 27 -58.72 33.77 76.78
C ASP A 27 -57.78 34.67 75.94
N ILE A 28 -57.87 36.00 76.10
CA ILE A 28 -56.97 36.97 75.44
C ILE A 28 -55.52 36.72 75.84
N THR A 29 -55.26 36.51 77.13
CA THR A 29 -53.91 36.25 77.64
C THR A 29 -53.37 34.92 77.09
N ALA A 30 -54.20 33.89 77.00
CA ALA A 30 -53.83 32.60 76.43
C ALA A 30 -53.50 32.72 74.93
N VAL A 31 -54.33 33.40 74.15
CA VAL A 31 -54.09 33.64 72.71
C VAL A 31 -52.84 34.48 72.48
N TYR A 32 -52.60 35.50 73.30
CA TYR A 32 -51.41 36.32 73.21
C TYR A 32 -50.14 35.50 73.51
N GLY A 33 -50.15 34.69 74.57
CA GLY A 33 -49.06 33.78 74.90
C GLY A 33 -48.74 32.80 73.77
N GLU A 34 -49.79 32.24 73.15
CA GLU A 34 -49.65 31.33 72.02
C GLU A 34 -49.09 32.02 70.76
N ASN A 35 -49.50 33.25 70.47
CA ASN A 35 -48.93 34.05 69.37
C ASN A 35 -47.44 34.33 69.56
N VAL A 36 -47.02 34.68 70.79
CA VAL A 36 -45.60 34.86 71.10
C VAL A 36 -44.84 33.56 70.93
N ARG A 37 -45.40 32.44 71.38
CA ARG A 37 -44.81 31.10 71.22
C ARG A 37 -44.62 30.73 69.75
N LEU A 38 -45.65 30.91 68.94
CA LEU A 38 -45.61 30.61 67.50
C LEU A 38 -44.58 31.49 66.77
N LYS A 39 -44.49 32.77 67.13
CA LYS A 39 -43.52 33.70 66.54
C LYS A 39 -42.08 33.26 66.83
N LEU A 40 -41.79 32.86 68.07
CA LEU A 40 -40.47 32.34 68.44
C LEU A 40 -40.11 31.07 67.68
N ILE A 41 -41.09 30.17 67.46
CA ILE A 41 -40.89 28.96 66.66
C ILE A 41 -40.59 29.30 65.20
N ILE A 42 -41.33 30.23 64.60
CA ILE A 42 -41.09 30.67 63.22
C ILE A 42 -39.66 31.22 63.08
N GLU A 43 -39.25 32.13 63.96
CA GLU A 43 -37.89 32.71 63.94
C GLU A 43 -36.81 31.63 64.08
N THR A 44 -37.02 30.66 64.99
CA THR A 44 -36.08 29.54 65.19
C THR A 44 -35.97 28.65 63.94
N GLU A 45 -37.10 28.33 63.30
CA GLU A 45 -37.11 27.52 62.08
C GLU A 45 -36.52 28.26 60.87
N GLU A 46 -36.71 29.58 60.78
CA GLU A 46 -36.08 30.42 59.75
C GLU A 46 -34.55 30.42 59.89
N GLU A 47 -34.02 30.59 61.11
CA GLU A 47 -32.57 30.48 61.36
C GLU A 47 -32.01 29.09 61.04
N ASN A 48 -32.77 28.02 61.35
CA ASN A 48 -32.38 26.65 61.04
C ASN A 48 -32.35 26.41 59.53
N LEU A 49 -33.33 26.94 58.79
CA LEU A 49 -33.37 26.88 57.33
C LEU A 49 -32.18 27.61 56.71
N GLU A 50 -31.82 28.78 57.22
CA GLU A 50 -30.68 29.56 56.71
C GLU A 50 -29.35 28.83 56.91
N LYS A 51 -29.15 28.22 58.09
CA LYS A 51 -27.99 27.34 58.36
C LYS A 51 -27.94 26.16 57.37
N LEU A 52 -29.08 25.49 57.16
CA LEU A 52 -29.16 24.36 56.23
C LEU A 52 -28.84 24.77 54.79
N LEU A 53 -29.32 25.93 54.34
CA LEU A 53 -29.04 26.46 53.00
C LEU A 53 -27.55 26.78 52.81
N LEU A 54 -26.88 27.31 53.85
CA LEU A 54 -25.44 27.57 53.82
C LEU A 54 -24.64 26.26 53.69
N GLU A 55 -24.99 25.25 54.50
CA GLU A 55 -24.36 23.93 54.45
C GLU A 55 -24.56 23.26 53.08
N TYR A 56 -25.79 23.32 52.57
CA TYR A 56 -26.13 22.82 51.23
C TYR A 56 -25.32 23.54 50.14
N GLY A 57 -25.16 24.86 50.23
CA GLY A 57 -24.37 25.65 49.30
C GLY A 57 -22.87 25.29 49.33
N VAL A 58 -22.33 24.96 50.51
CA VAL A 58 -20.95 24.44 50.64
C VAL A 58 -20.84 23.07 49.98
N TYR A 59 -21.78 22.16 50.25
CA TYR A 59 -21.77 20.82 49.66
C TYR A 59 -21.90 20.86 48.13
N ARG A 60 -22.81 21.68 47.59
CA ARG A 60 -22.98 21.87 46.15
C ARG A 60 -21.69 22.34 45.49
N ARG A 61 -21.02 23.36 46.06
CA ARG A 61 -19.74 23.85 45.53
C ARG A 61 -18.67 22.76 45.49
N LYS A 62 -18.53 21.96 46.55
CA LYS A 62 -17.62 20.81 46.56
C LYS A 62 -17.90 19.83 45.43
N MET A 63 -19.19 19.57 45.16
CA MET A 63 -19.59 18.65 44.10
C MET A 63 -19.26 19.20 42.70
N GLU A 64 -19.49 20.49 42.47
CA GLU A 64 -19.17 21.12 41.18
C GLU A 64 -17.66 21.11 40.92
N THR A 65 -16.84 21.45 41.92
CA THR A 65 -15.37 21.37 41.79
C THR A 65 -14.90 19.94 41.51
N HIS A 66 -15.51 18.93 42.14
CA HIS A 66 -15.16 17.54 41.87
C HIS A 66 -15.51 17.12 40.43
N LYS A 67 -16.67 17.56 39.94
CA LYS A 67 -17.13 17.31 38.57
C LYS A 67 -16.20 17.97 37.53
N GLU A 68 -15.75 19.20 37.78
CA GLU A 68 -14.77 19.88 36.93
C GLU A 68 -13.43 19.12 36.87
N LEU A 69 -12.92 18.67 38.02
CA LEU A 69 -11.69 17.88 38.09
C LEU A 69 -11.81 16.56 37.32
N ILE A 70 -12.94 15.85 37.46
CA ILE A 70 -13.19 14.62 36.69
C ILE A 70 -13.20 14.92 35.20
N SER A 71 -13.91 15.96 34.77
CA SER A 71 -14.01 16.35 33.36
C SER A 71 -12.63 16.67 32.77
N GLU A 72 -11.77 17.38 33.52
CA GLU A 72 -10.41 17.67 33.10
C GLU A 72 -9.58 16.38 32.93
N VAL A 73 -9.65 15.45 33.89
CA VAL A 73 -8.94 14.17 33.80
C VAL A 73 -9.44 13.32 32.62
N GLU A 74 -10.74 13.26 32.42
CA GLU A 74 -11.36 12.53 31.30
C GLU A 74 -10.96 13.12 29.95
N SER A 75 -10.88 14.45 29.84
CA SER A 75 -10.45 15.13 28.61
C SER A 75 -9.00 14.78 28.22
N LYS A 76 -8.13 14.52 29.20
CA LYS A 76 -6.71 14.18 28.99
C LYS A 76 -6.47 12.68 28.76
N LYS A 77 -7.41 11.82 29.15
CA LYS A 77 -7.34 10.36 29.01
C LYS A 77 -6.97 9.88 27.59
N PRO A 78 -7.57 10.36 26.49
CA PRO A 78 -7.23 9.87 25.15
C PRO A 78 -5.76 10.16 24.79
N ILE A 79 -5.28 11.36 25.08
CA ILE A 79 -3.88 11.75 24.83
C ILE A 79 -2.92 10.85 25.61
N MET A 80 -3.24 10.56 26.88
CA MET A 80 -2.42 9.68 27.70
C MET A 80 -2.37 8.25 27.15
N THR A 81 -3.50 7.72 26.67
CA THR A 81 -3.55 6.39 26.04
C THR A 81 -2.74 6.33 24.75
N GLU A 82 -2.84 7.36 23.91
CA GLU A 82 -2.06 7.47 22.67
C GLU A 82 -0.56 7.57 22.96
N LEU A 83 -0.17 8.39 23.94
CA LEU A 83 1.22 8.53 24.36
C LEU A 83 1.82 7.21 24.84
N VAL A 84 1.08 6.44 25.64
CA VAL A 84 1.51 5.10 26.09
C VAL A 84 1.64 4.15 24.89
N GLY A 85 0.71 4.19 23.94
CA GLY A 85 0.78 3.42 22.69
C GLY A 85 2.03 3.77 21.87
N GLY A 86 2.28 5.07 21.66
CA GLY A 86 3.43 5.59 20.94
C GLY A 86 4.76 5.17 21.56
N LYS A 87 4.88 5.25 22.90
CA LYS A 87 6.09 4.79 23.62
C LYS A 87 6.37 3.30 23.37
N LYS A 88 5.34 2.44 23.48
CA LYS A 88 5.48 1.00 23.20
C LYS A 88 5.89 0.72 21.75
N ALA A 89 5.35 1.47 20.78
CA ALA A 89 5.72 1.33 19.38
C ALA A 89 7.20 1.69 19.15
N VAL A 90 7.67 2.80 19.73
CA VAL A 90 9.07 3.21 19.67
C VAL A 90 10.00 2.16 20.29
N GLU A 91 9.63 1.58 21.42
CA GLU A 91 10.41 0.50 22.06
C GLU A 91 10.55 -0.73 21.15
N LYS A 92 9.44 -1.18 20.54
CA LYS A 92 9.46 -2.29 19.57
C LYS A 92 10.35 -1.99 18.37
N LEU A 93 10.26 -0.78 17.82
CA LEU A 93 11.07 -0.36 16.67
C LEU A 93 12.56 -0.28 17.03
N LYS A 94 12.91 0.21 18.23
CA LYS A 94 14.29 0.22 18.72
C LYS A 94 14.85 -1.20 18.86
N ALA A 95 14.08 -2.12 19.42
CA ALA A 95 14.49 -3.52 19.54
C ALA A 95 14.72 -4.16 18.17
N LYS A 96 13.79 -3.97 17.22
CA LYS A 96 13.93 -4.53 15.87
C LYS A 96 15.11 -3.93 15.11
N LYS A 97 15.33 -2.61 15.26
CA LYS A 97 16.49 -1.93 14.67
C LYS A 97 17.81 -2.55 15.17
N GLU A 98 17.92 -2.82 16.46
CA GLU A 98 19.14 -3.39 17.02
C GLU A 98 19.34 -4.85 16.60
N GLU A 99 18.27 -5.65 16.56
CA GLU A 99 18.31 -7.02 16.02
C GLU A 99 18.84 -7.03 14.58
N LEU A 100 18.30 -6.17 13.70
CA LEU A 100 18.75 -6.05 12.32
C LEU A 100 20.20 -5.55 12.21
N ARG A 101 20.60 -4.61 13.06
CA ARG A 101 21.98 -4.13 13.11
C ARG A 101 22.94 -5.26 13.49
N MET A 102 22.58 -6.07 14.49
CA MET A 102 23.39 -7.21 14.91
C MET A 102 23.49 -8.27 13.80
N ASP A 103 22.38 -8.58 13.12
CA ASP A 103 22.40 -9.53 11.99
C ASP A 103 23.28 -9.02 10.84
N LEU A 104 23.21 -7.72 10.52
CA LEU A 104 24.02 -7.10 9.47
C LEU A 104 25.51 -7.03 9.81
N GLN A 105 25.85 -6.82 11.08
CA GLN A 105 27.25 -6.80 11.53
C GLN A 105 27.82 -8.20 11.71
N ASN A 106 26.96 -9.21 11.85
CA ASN A 106 27.38 -10.60 11.95
C ASN A 106 27.71 -11.15 10.55
N PRO A 107 28.96 -11.57 10.28
CA PRO A 107 29.29 -12.25 9.03
C PRO A 107 28.47 -13.54 8.82
N GLU A 108 27.99 -14.13 9.91
CA GLU A 108 27.11 -15.28 9.94
C GLU A 108 25.62 -14.94 10.02
N GLY A 109 25.27 -13.65 9.97
CA GLY A 109 23.90 -13.19 9.95
C GLY A 109 23.15 -13.72 8.74
N ASN A 110 21.84 -13.89 8.88
CA ASN A 110 21.01 -14.49 7.84
C ASN A 110 21.07 -13.69 6.54
N MET A 111 21.03 -12.35 6.63
CA MET A 111 21.08 -11.51 5.44
C MET A 111 22.44 -11.55 4.76
N ILE A 112 23.53 -11.53 5.53
CA ILE A 112 24.90 -11.64 4.98
C ILE A 112 25.12 -13.02 4.34
N LYS A 113 24.68 -14.11 4.98
CA LYS A 113 24.75 -15.46 4.42
C LYS A 113 23.99 -15.59 3.11
N GLN A 114 22.82 -14.97 2.99
CA GLN A 114 22.06 -14.98 1.74
C GLN A 114 22.82 -14.24 0.63
N VAL A 115 23.30 -13.02 0.91
CA VAL A 115 24.09 -12.24 -0.04
C VAL A 115 25.36 -12.98 -0.48
N GLN A 116 26.04 -13.66 0.44
CA GLN A 116 27.21 -14.48 0.12
C GLN A 116 26.87 -15.64 -0.82
N LYS A 117 25.78 -16.36 -0.56
CA LYS A 117 25.31 -17.44 -1.44
C LYS A 117 25.01 -16.92 -2.84
N ASP A 118 24.24 -15.84 -2.94
CA ASP A 118 23.89 -15.24 -4.22
C ASP A 118 25.14 -14.77 -4.97
N HIS A 119 26.09 -14.15 -4.25
CA HIS A 119 27.38 -13.76 -4.81
C HIS A 119 28.16 -14.96 -5.35
N THR A 120 28.23 -16.06 -4.60
CA THR A 120 28.91 -17.28 -5.06
C THR A 120 28.24 -17.92 -6.26
N TYR A 121 26.91 -17.91 -6.31
CA TYR A 121 26.13 -18.44 -7.42
C TYR A 121 26.39 -17.65 -8.70
N LEU A 122 26.26 -16.33 -8.64
CA LEU A 122 26.53 -15.44 -9.76
C LEU A 122 27.97 -15.55 -10.25
N LYS A 123 28.94 -15.71 -9.33
CA LYS A 123 30.35 -15.90 -9.69
C LYS A 123 30.56 -17.20 -10.47
N ALA A 124 29.88 -18.28 -10.09
CA ALA A 124 29.94 -19.56 -10.80
C ALA A 124 29.27 -19.48 -12.19
N GLU A 125 28.11 -18.84 -12.28
CA GLU A 125 27.38 -18.64 -13.54
C GLU A 125 28.20 -17.81 -14.54
N ILE A 126 28.84 -16.72 -14.08
CA ILE A 126 29.76 -15.92 -14.91
C ILE A 126 30.95 -16.76 -15.40
N ALA A 127 31.50 -17.64 -14.55
CA ALA A 127 32.62 -18.50 -14.94
C ALA A 127 32.22 -19.51 -16.02
N ALA A 128 31.07 -20.18 -15.85
CA ALA A 128 30.53 -21.12 -16.84
C ALA A 128 30.25 -20.43 -18.18
N MET A 129 29.64 -19.24 -18.15
CA MET A 129 29.35 -18.47 -19.36
C MET A 129 30.64 -18.09 -20.11
N LYS A 130 31.70 -17.71 -19.39
CA LYS A 130 33.01 -17.42 -19.99
C LYS A 130 33.62 -18.63 -20.67
N GLU A 131 33.50 -19.81 -20.07
CA GLU A 131 33.98 -21.06 -20.66
C GLU A 131 33.25 -21.36 -21.97
N THR A 132 31.92 -21.28 -21.98
CA THR A 132 31.13 -21.46 -23.21
C THR A 132 31.48 -20.44 -24.29
N ILE A 133 31.70 -19.17 -23.93
CA ILE A 133 32.14 -18.15 -24.89
C ILE A 133 33.50 -18.51 -25.50
N ASN A 134 34.44 -18.98 -24.69
CA ASN A 134 35.77 -19.39 -25.18
C ASN A 134 35.67 -20.60 -26.12
N GLU A 135 34.84 -21.60 -25.79
CA GLU A 135 34.59 -22.76 -26.65
C GLU A 135 33.98 -22.33 -27.99
N GLN A 136 32.98 -21.45 -27.97
CA GLN A 136 32.35 -20.93 -29.19
C GLN A 136 33.34 -20.12 -30.03
N ALA A 137 34.21 -19.32 -29.41
CA ALA A 137 35.26 -18.59 -30.11
C ALA A 137 36.26 -19.54 -30.80
N ALA A 138 36.64 -20.65 -30.15
CA ALA A 138 37.52 -21.65 -30.74
C ALA A 138 36.86 -22.37 -31.93
N LEU A 139 35.57 -22.70 -31.83
CA LEU A 139 34.80 -23.28 -32.94
C LEU A 139 34.70 -22.31 -34.13
N LEU A 140 34.48 -21.02 -33.85
CA LEU A 140 34.41 -19.99 -34.88
C LEU A 140 35.72 -19.88 -35.67
N LEU A 141 36.87 -19.87 -34.99
CA LEU A 141 38.18 -19.84 -35.65
C LEU A 141 38.39 -21.04 -36.57
N LYS A 142 38.00 -22.24 -36.12
CA LYS A 142 38.10 -23.46 -36.94
C LYS A 142 37.19 -23.38 -38.17
N GLU A 143 35.98 -22.84 -38.02
CA GLU A 143 35.05 -22.64 -39.14
C GLU A 143 35.61 -21.63 -40.16
N GLU A 144 36.25 -20.56 -39.69
CA GLU A 144 36.93 -19.58 -40.56
C GLU A 144 38.06 -20.23 -41.38
N GLU A 145 38.87 -21.11 -40.79
CA GLU A 145 39.91 -21.87 -41.49
C GLU A 145 39.34 -22.78 -42.57
N VAL A 146 38.29 -23.54 -42.25
CA VAL A 146 37.59 -24.42 -43.19
C VAL A 146 37.00 -23.61 -44.34
N HIS A 147 36.35 -22.48 -44.04
CA HIS A 147 35.77 -21.60 -45.04
C HIS A 147 36.85 -20.99 -45.96
N ALA A 148 38.01 -20.61 -45.41
CA ALA A 148 39.14 -20.13 -46.20
C ALA A 148 39.68 -21.21 -47.15
N GLN A 149 39.72 -22.48 -46.71
CA GLN A 149 40.14 -23.59 -47.55
C GLN A 149 39.12 -23.87 -48.67
N LEU A 150 37.83 -23.94 -48.33
CA LEU A 150 36.76 -24.13 -49.32
C LEU A 150 36.75 -23.05 -50.39
N LYS A 151 36.98 -21.78 -50.02
CA LYS A 151 37.11 -20.68 -50.99
C LYS A 151 38.22 -20.93 -52.01
N LYS A 152 39.39 -21.38 -51.56
CA LYS A 152 40.52 -21.71 -52.46
C LYS A 152 40.17 -22.89 -53.38
N ASP A 153 39.53 -23.92 -52.84
CA ASP A 153 39.16 -25.10 -53.62
C ASP A 153 38.10 -24.76 -54.68
N ILE A 154 37.09 -23.96 -54.33
CA ILE A 154 36.09 -23.44 -55.27
C ILE A 154 36.77 -22.64 -56.39
N GLU A 155 37.72 -21.77 -56.06
CA GLU A 155 38.46 -20.99 -57.07
C GLU A 155 39.25 -21.90 -58.03
N VAL A 156 39.94 -22.91 -57.50
CA VAL A 156 40.68 -23.89 -58.32
C VAL A 156 39.72 -24.64 -59.25
N GLN A 157 38.57 -25.10 -58.75
CA GLN A 157 37.59 -25.81 -59.58
C GLN A 157 36.99 -24.89 -60.64
N ASN A 158 36.68 -23.63 -60.31
CA ASN A 158 36.19 -22.66 -61.28
C ASN A 158 37.19 -22.44 -62.43
N ARG A 159 38.50 -22.29 -62.12
CA ARG A 159 39.54 -22.18 -63.15
C ARG A 159 39.64 -23.43 -64.02
N ARG A 160 39.51 -24.63 -63.44
CA ARG A 160 39.49 -25.90 -64.19
C ARG A 160 38.29 -25.98 -65.11
N CYS A 161 37.09 -25.68 -64.60
CA CYS A 161 35.87 -25.63 -65.39
C CYS A 161 35.97 -24.64 -66.55
N GLU A 162 36.52 -23.45 -66.30
CA GLU A 162 36.75 -22.44 -67.35
C GLU A 162 37.70 -22.95 -68.44
N ALA A 163 38.79 -23.61 -68.07
CA ALA A 163 39.73 -24.20 -69.02
C ALA A 163 39.09 -25.31 -69.87
N ILE A 164 38.29 -26.18 -69.24
CA ILE A 164 37.52 -27.23 -69.94
C ILE A 164 36.54 -26.60 -70.92
N LEU A 165 35.77 -25.58 -70.49
CA LEU A 165 34.82 -24.87 -71.34
C LEU A 165 35.51 -24.23 -72.54
N LYS A 166 36.65 -23.55 -72.34
CA LYS A 166 37.45 -22.96 -73.45
C LYS A 166 37.90 -24.03 -74.44
N ARG A 167 38.40 -25.18 -73.94
CA ARG A 167 38.84 -26.29 -74.80
C ARG A 167 37.68 -26.87 -75.61
N LEU A 168 36.56 -27.15 -74.97
CA LEU A 168 35.36 -27.67 -75.63
C LEU A 168 34.84 -26.68 -76.68
N HIS A 169 34.85 -25.38 -76.38
CA HIS A 169 34.48 -24.34 -77.33
C HIS A 169 35.37 -24.35 -78.58
N CYS A 170 36.70 -24.43 -78.40
CA CYS A 170 37.63 -24.55 -79.53
C CYS A 170 37.42 -25.84 -80.35
N GLN A 171 37.19 -26.97 -79.67
CA GLN A 171 36.90 -28.24 -80.34
C GLN A 171 35.61 -28.17 -81.17
N LEU A 172 34.55 -27.57 -80.61
CA LEU A 172 33.29 -27.36 -81.30
C LEU A 172 33.46 -26.47 -82.54
N ASN A 173 34.16 -25.35 -82.40
CA ASN A 173 34.43 -24.44 -83.52
C ASN A 173 35.22 -25.14 -84.64
N LYS A 174 36.22 -25.95 -84.30
CA LYS A 174 37.00 -26.73 -85.27
C LYS A 174 36.13 -27.76 -85.99
N ALA A 175 35.30 -28.51 -85.25
CA ALA A 175 34.39 -29.49 -85.83
C ALA A 175 33.37 -28.82 -86.77
N GLN A 176 32.82 -27.67 -86.39
CA GLN A 176 31.91 -26.89 -87.23
C GLN A 176 32.59 -26.37 -88.50
N SER A 177 33.83 -25.87 -88.40
CA SER A 177 34.61 -25.43 -89.56
C SER A 177 34.89 -26.58 -90.52
N ASN A 178 35.35 -27.73 -90.01
CA ASN A 178 35.59 -28.93 -90.83
C ASN A 178 34.31 -29.40 -91.52
N LYS A 179 33.17 -29.40 -90.82
CA LYS A 179 31.87 -29.73 -91.40
C LYS A 179 31.51 -28.79 -92.56
N ARG A 180 31.76 -27.48 -92.43
CA ARG A 180 31.55 -26.51 -93.51
C ARG A 180 32.45 -26.80 -94.71
N GLN A 181 33.72 -27.12 -94.47
CA GLN A 181 34.67 -27.46 -95.53
C GLN A 181 34.26 -28.73 -96.27
N TRP A 182 33.96 -29.82 -95.55
CA TRP A 182 33.50 -31.07 -96.18
C TRP A 182 32.22 -30.87 -96.98
N ASN A 183 31.25 -30.09 -96.47
CA ASN A 183 30.04 -29.76 -97.23
C ASN A 183 30.38 -29.02 -98.53
N TRP A 184 31.35 -28.10 -98.50
CA TRP A 184 31.81 -27.39 -99.69
C TRP A 184 32.52 -28.34 -100.68
N ASP A 185 33.42 -29.20 -100.19
CA ASP A 185 34.13 -30.20 -101.02
C ASP A 185 33.14 -31.15 -101.70
N ILE A 186 32.13 -31.65 -100.95
CA ILE A 186 31.05 -32.50 -101.48
C ILE A 186 30.31 -31.77 -102.60
N GLN A 187 29.90 -30.51 -102.39
CA GLN A 187 29.22 -29.73 -103.42
C GLN A 187 30.08 -29.54 -104.69
N GLN A 188 31.39 -29.33 -104.54
CA GLN A 188 32.30 -29.24 -105.69
C GLN A 188 32.43 -30.58 -106.43
N MET A 189 32.55 -31.69 -105.69
CA MET A 189 32.60 -33.03 -106.28
C MET A 189 31.29 -33.36 -107.01
N GLU A 190 30.14 -33.10 -106.41
CA GLU A 190 28.82 -33.26 -107.03
C GLU A 190 28.70 -32.46 -108.33
N LYS A 191 29.17 -31.21 -108.34
CA LYS A 191 29.21 -30.37 -109.53
C LYS A 191 30.13 -30.95 -110.62
N THR A 192 31.32 -31.42 -110.24
CA THR A 192 32.29 -32.04 -111.17
C THR A 192 31.75 -33.33 -111.76
N VAL A 193 31.16 -34.20 -110.94
CA VAL A 193 30.48 -35.42 -111.41
C VAL A 193 29.34 -35.07 -112.36
N SER A 194 28.53 -34.06 -112.04
CA SER A 194 27.45 -33.59 -112.91
C SER A 194 27.95 -33.01 -114.24
N GLN A 195 29.14 -32.42 -114.26
CA GLN A 195 29.80 -31.98 -115.50
C GLN A 195 30.32 -33.17 -116.31
N LEU A 196 31.02 -34.12 -115.69
CA LEU A 196 31.53 -35.33 -116.37
C LEU A 196 30.40 -36.20 -116.93
N ARG A 197 29.30 -36.36 -116.19
CA ARG A 197 28.08 -37.04 -116.67
C ARG A 197 27.53 -36.38 -117.93
N ARG A 198 27.45 -35.05 -117.96
CA ARG A 198 27.08 -34.27 -119.16
C ARG A 198 28.05 -34.51 -120.32
N SER A 199 29.36 -34.53 -120.08
CA SER A 199 30.38 -34.77 -121.11
C SER A 199 30.35 -36.18 -121.71
N LEU A 200 29.94 -37.17 -120.92
CA LEU A 200 29.85 -38.58 -121.32
C LEU A 200 28.49 -38.95 -121.94
N GLY A 201 27.57 -37.99 -122.09
CA GLY A 201 26.23 -38.23 -122.63
C GLY A 201 25.30 -39.03 -121.70
N ILE A 202 25.67 -39.19 -120.43
CA ILE A 202 24.84 -39.84 -119.40
C ILE A 202 23.95 -38.75 -118.81
N VAL A 203 22.76 -38.59 -119.39
CA VAL A 203 21.69 -37.79 -118.77
C VAL A 203 20.95 -38.68 -117.78
N GLU A 204 20.54 -38.08 -116.66
CA GLU A 204 19.74 -38.71 -115.59
C GLU A 204 18.53 -39.50 -116.10
#